data_AF-A0ABD5IQ23-F1
#
_entry.id   AF-A0ABD5IQ23-F1
#
_cell.length_a   1.000
_cell.length_b   1.000
_cell.length_c   1.000
_cell.angle_alpha   90.00
_cell.angle_beta   90.00
_cell.angle_gamma   90.00
#
_symmetry.space_group_name_H-M   'P 1'
#
loop_
_entity.id
_entity.type
_entity.pdbx_description
1 polymer ?
#
loop_
_entity_poly.entity_id
_entity_poly.type
_entity_poly.pdbx_seq_one_letter_code
_entity_poly.pdbx_strand_id
1 'polypeptide(L)' 'MYEKQFPHEGIMMFGQPEEKNSYGPLAEMILEQAIFLYQKNKLMEKIDEALATKDQALFLELSTQYNELLKKHRE' A
#
# COMPACT_ATOMS: atom_id res chain seq x y z
N MET A 1 33.89 0.47 58.77
CA MET A 1 33.07 1.53 58.19
C MET A 1 33.89 2.23 57.11
N TYR A 2 33.77 1.77 55.87
CA TYR A 2 34.13 2.55 54.68
C TYR A 2 32.95 2.37 53.74
N GLU A 3 32.18 3.44 53.57
CA GLU A 3 30.97 3.44 52.76
C GLU A 3 31.33 3.26 51.28
N LYS A 4 30.77 2.19 50.72
CA LYS A 4 30.78 1.89 49.31
C LYS A 4 29.71 2.80 48.67
N GLN A 5 30.12 3.93 48.10
CA GLN A 5 29.23 4.77 47.30
C GLN A 5 29.66 4.66 45.84
N PHE A 6 29.11 3.67 45.13
CA PHE A 6 29.11 3.67 43.68
C PHE A 6 28.10 4.75 43.23
N PRO A 7 28.53 5.79 42.49
CA PRO A 7 27.59 6.77 42.01
C PRO A 7 26.74 6.14 40.91
N HIS A 8 25.50 5.81 41.28
CA HIS A 8 24.33 5.81 40.41
C HIS A 8 24.43 4.95 39.15
N GLU A 9 24.37 3.63 39.36
CA GLU A 9 23.50 2.77 38.54
C GLU A 9 22.11 3.45 38.46
N GLY A 10 21.85 4.20 37.38
CA GLY A 10 20.60 4.97 37.29
C GLY A 10 20.43 5.89 36.08
N ILE A 11 21.44 6.03 35.22
CA ILE A 11 21.30 6.76 33.94
C ILE A 11 21.61 5.80 32.80
N MET A 12 21.01 4.61 32.80
CA MET A 12 20.54 4.05 31.54
C MET A 12 19.31 4.86 31.16
N MET A 13 19.53 6.07 30.64
CA MET A 13 18.49 6.77 29.89
C MET A 13 18.29 5.94 28.64
N PHE A 14 17.34 5.01 28.73
CA PHE A 14 16.55 4.46 27.64
C PHE A 14 15.89 5.63 26.91
N GLY A 15 16.71 6.38 26.19
CA GLY A 15 16.32 7.37 25.21
C GLY A 15 16.80 6.89 23.86
N GLN A 16 16.51 5.62 23.53
CA GLN A 16 16.30 5.35 22.12
C GLN A 16 15.12 6.26 21.75
N PRO A 17 15.26 7.21 20.82
CA PRO A 17 14.08 7.82 20.26
C PRO A 17 13.27 6.64 19.75
N GLU A 18 12.11 6.41 20.36
CA GLU A 18 11.08 5.51 19.84
C GLU A 18 11.15 5.66 18.33
N GLU A 19 11.67 4.64 17.64
CA GLU A 19 11.66 4.62 16.20
C GLU A 19 10.19 4.63 15.87
N LYS A 20 9.65 5.83 15.63
CA LYS A 20 8.30 6.04 15.17
C LYS A 20 8.22 5.17 13.95
N ASN A 21 7.57 4.01 14.10
CA ASN A 21 7.35 3.02 13.06
C ASN A 21 6.57 3.72 11.95
N SER A 22 7.30 4.43 11.09
CA SER A 22 6.74 5.25 10.01
C SER A 22 6.51 4.39 8.78
N TYR A 23 6.22 3.10 9.01
CA TYR A 23 5.74 2.19 7.98
C TYR A 23 4.28 2.47 7.64
N GLY A 24 3.52 3.15 8.49
CA GLY A 24 2.10 3.45 8.25
C GLY A 24 1.84 4.08 6.87
N PRO A 25 2.43 5.26 6.57
CA PRO A 25 2.24 5.91 5.27
C PRO A 25 2.76 5.08 4.09
N LEU A 26 3.88 4.37 4.27
CA LEU A 26 4.45 3.52 3.22
C LEU A 26 3.57 2.29 2.94
N ALA A 27 3.04 1.66 3.99
CA ALA A 27 2.15 0.51 3.88
C ALA A 27 0.82 0.90 3.22
N GLU A 28 0.31 2.10 3.53
CA GLU A 28 -0.88 2.65 2.88
C GLU A 28 -0.65 2.87 1.38
N MET A 29 0.48 3.50 1.00
CA MET A 29 0.85 3.65 -0.41
C MET A 29 1.00 2.31 -1.14
N ILE A 30 1.66 1.32 -0.51
CA ILE A 30 1.82 -0.02 -1.09
C ILE A 30 0.46 -0.69 -1.26
N LEU A 31 -0.42 -0.57 -0.28
CA LEU A 31 -1.76 -1.15 -0.32
C LEU A 31 -2.61 -0.53 -1.45
N GLU A 32 -2.62 0.80 -1.56
CA GLU A 32 -3.32 1.50 -2.64
C GLU A 32 -2.80 1.09 -4.02
N GLN A 33 -1.47 1.00 -4.16
CA GLN A 33 -0.83 0.56 -5.40
C GLN A 33 -1.19 -0.88 -5.75
N ALA A 34 -1.24 -1.78 -4.76
CA ALA A 34 -1.61 -3.18 -4.95
C ALA A 34 -3.09 -3.33 -5.35
N ILE A 35 -3.99 -2.58 -4.70
CA ILE A 35 -5.43 -2.56 -5.03
C ILE A 35 -5.63 -2.11 -6.48
N PHE A 36 -4.97 -1.02 -6.89
CA PHE A 36 -5.04 -0.54 -8.25
C PHE A 36 -4.57 -1.58 -9.27
N LEU A 37 -3.40 -2.19 -9.02
CA LEU A 37 -2.84 -3.19 -9.93
C LEU A 37 -3.77 -4.41 -10.06
N TYR A 38 -4.33 -4.87 -8.94
CA TYR A 38 -5.29 -5.97 -8.96
C TYR A 38 -6.54 -5.63 -9.76
N GLN A 39 -7.14 -4.46 -9.52
CA GLN A 39 -8.33 -4.01 -10.26
C GLN A 39 -8.06 -3.85 -11.75
N LYS A 40 -6.91 -3.27 -12.11
CA LYS A 40 -6.48 -3.09 -13.50
C LYS A 40 -6.34 -4.43 -14.22
N ASN A 41 -5.61 -5.38 -13.61
CA ASN A 41 -5.37 -6.69 -14.22
C ASN A 41 -6.68 -7.47 -14.37
N LYS A 42 -7.55 -7.43 -13.37
CA LYS A 42 -8.86 -8.08 -13.42
C LYS A 42 -9.78 -7.51 -14.50
N LEU A 43 -9.73 -6.20 -14.73
CA LEU A 43 -10.45 -5.57 -15.84
C LEU A 43 -9.89 -6.01 -17.19
N MET A 44 -8.57 -6.09 -17.34
CA MET A 44 -7.95 -6.60 -18.57
C MET A 44 -8.37 -8.04 -18.87
N GLU A 45 -8.34 -8.94 -17.87
CA GLU A 45 -8.79 -10.32 -18.03
C GLU A 45 -10.24 -10.40 -18.53
N LYS A 46 -11.14 -9.60 -17.96
CA LYS A 46 -12.55 -9.54 -18.41
C LYS A 46 -12.70 -8.97 -19.82
N ILE A 47 -11.87 -8.00 -20.19
CA ILE A 47 -11.86 -7.46 -21.56
C ILE A 47 -11.43 -8.54 -22.55
N ASP A 48 -10.40 -9.32 -22.21
CA ASP A 48 -9.93 -10.44 -23.04
C ASP A 48 -11.02 -11.52 -23.18
N GLU A 49 -11.74 -11.82 -22.10
CA GLU A 49 -12.90 -12.73 -22.14
C GLU A 49 -14.03 -12.18 -23.05
N ALA A 50 -14.36 -10.89 -22.94
CA ALA A 50 -15.37 -10.26 -23.79
C ALA A 50 -14.97 -10.27 -25.28
N LEU A 51 -13.67 -10.11 -25.57
CA LEU A 51 -13.15 -10.25 -26.92
C LEU A 51 -13.26 -11.70 -27.42
N ALA A 52 -12.97 -12.68 -26.57
CA ALA A 52 -13.10 -14.10 -26.90
C ALA A 52 -14.55 -14.49 -27.22
N THR A 53 -15.52 -13.94 -26.49
CA THR A 53 -16.96 -14.16 -26.73
C THR A 53 -17.55 -13.27 -27.82
N LYS A 54 -16.75 -12.33 -28.38
CA LYS A 54 -17.18 -11.30 -29.34
C LYS A 54 -18.32 -10.42 -28.83
N ASP A 55 -18.39 -10.23 -27.51
CA ASP A 55 -19.39 -9.36 -26.89
C ASP A 55 -18.93 -7.90 -26.94
N GLN A 56 -19.37 -7.19 -27.98
CA GLN A 56 -19.02 -5.79 -28.22
C GLN A 56 -19.55 -4.85 -27.12
N ALA A 57 -20.74 -5.12 -26.58
CA ALA A 57 -21.34 -4.26 -25.57
C ALA A 57 -20.54 -4.35 -24.27
N LEU A 58 -20.24 -5.58 -23.84
CA LEU A 58 -19.44 -5.85 -22.66
C LEU A 58 -18.01 -5.30 -22.80
N PHE A 59 -17.40 -5.45 -23.98
CA PHE A 59 -16.08 -4.90 -24.27
C PHE A 59 -16.03 -3.37 -24.09
N LEU A 60 -17.02 -2.64 -24.63
CA LEU A 60 -17.09 -1.18 -24.52
C LEU A 60 -17.31 -0.72 -23.08
N GLU A 61 -18.17 -1.42 -22.34
CA GLU A 61 -18.42 -1.14 -20.94
C GLU A 61 -17.15 -1.33 -20.10
N LEU A 62 -16.49 -2.48 -20.23
CA LEU A 62 -15.28 -2.80 -19.48
C LEU A 62 -14.10 -1.88 -19.86
N SER A 63 -13.98 -1.51 -21.14
CA SER A 63 -12.99 -0.53 -21.60
C SER A 63 -13.23 0.86 -21.00
N THR A 64 -14.49 1.24 -20.81
CA THR A 64 -14.84 2.51 -20.16
C THR A 64 -14.43 2.49 -18.69
N GLN A 65 -14.78 1.42 -17.97
CA GLN A 65 -14.37 1.22 -16.57
C GLN A 65 -12.85 1.20 -16.41
N TYR A 66 -12.13 0.56 -17.34
CA TYR A 66 -10.67 0.55 -17.35
C TYR A 66 -10.08 1.96 -17.52
N ASN A 67 -10.63 2.76 -18.45
CA ASN A 67 -10.18 4.13 -18.67
C ASN A 67 -10.48 5.04 -17.47
N GLU A 68 -11.62 4.87 -16.81
CA GLU A 68 -11.94 5.59 -15.58
C GLU A 68 -11.00 5.24 -14.43
N LEU A 69 -10.70 3.95 -14.26
CA LEU A 69 -9.72 3.48 -13.27
C LEU A 69 -8.34 4.10 -13.52
N LEU A 70 -7.92 4.19 -14.78
CA LEU A 70 -6.64 4.84 -15.14
C LEU A 70 -6.65 6.33 -14.82
N LYS A 71 -7.75 7.05 -15.08
CA LYS A 71 -7.85 8.49 -14.77
C LYS A 71 -7.69 8.75 -13.27
N LYS A 72 -8.37 7.95 -12.44
CA LYS A 72 -8.35 8.09 -10.97
C LYS A 72 -6.96 7.93 -10.36
N HIS A 73 -6.07 7.18 -11.00
CA HIS A 73 -4.69 6.93 -10.52
C HIS A 73 -3.62 7.70 -11.31
N ARG A 74 -4.00 8.62 -12.21
CA ARG A 74 -3.06 9.46 -12.97
C ARG A 74 -2.93 10.89 -12.43
N GLU A 75 -3.82 11.29 -11.52
CA GLU A 75 -3.76 12.55 -10.76
C GLU A 75 -3.02 12.33 -9.44
#